data_AF-X1ARE9-F1
#
_entry.id   AF-X1ARE9-F1
#
_cell.length_a   1.000
_cell.length_b   1.000
_cell.length_c   1.000
_cell.angle_alpha   90.00
_cell.angle_beta   90.00
_cell.angle_gamma   90.00
#
_symmetry.space_group_name_H-M   'P 1'
#
loop_
_entity.id
_entity.type
_entity.pdbx_description
1 polymer ?
#
loop_
_entity_poly.entity_id
_entity_poly.type
_entity_poly.pdbx_seq_one_letter_code
_entity_poly.pdbx_strand_id
1 'polypeptide(L)' 'ARQAYGIIRNHPFLDGNKRTGLFVMLVFLELNDIKLHFSQPELVKLGIGIAEGRIGSQQITKWIIEHKK' A
#
# COMPACT_ATOMS: atom_id res chain seq x y z
N ALA A 1 3.28 3.89 -3.90
CA ALA A 1 2.91 4.89 -2.88
C ALA A 1 1.65 5.70 -3.25
N ARG A 2 1.70 6.65 -4.19
CA ARG A 2 0.56 7.56 -4.50
C ARG A 2 -0.73 6.85 -4.89
N GLN A 3 -0.66 5.82 -5.74
CA GLN A 3 -1.83 5.04 -6.17
C GLN A 3 -2.53 4.35 -4.98
N ALA A 4 -1.77 3.65 -4.14
CA ALA A 4 -2.27 3.00 -2.93
C ALA A 4 -2.94 4.00 -1.98
N TYR A 5 -2.26 5.12 -1.69
CA TYR A 5 -2.79 6.18 -0.84
C TYR A 5 -4.11 6.74 -1.39
N GLY A 6 -4.15 7.08 -2.68
CA GLY A 6 -5.33 7.65 -3.33
C GLY A 6 -6.52 6.69 -3.29
N ILE A 7 -6.34 5.43 -3.66
CA ILE A 7 -7.43 4.44 -3.62
C ILE A 7 -7.95 4.24 -2.19
N ILE A 8 -7.06 4.15 -1.20
CA ILE A 8 -7.47 3.89 0.17
C ILE A 8 -8.17 5.11 0.79
N ARG A 9 -7.67 6.34 0.55
CA ARG A 9 -8.18 7.57 1.18
C ARG A 9 -9.38 8.19 0.47
N ASN A 10 -9.49 8.01 -0.84
CA ASN A 10 -10.59 8.59 -1.60
C ASN A 10 -11.81 7.67 -1.65
N HIS A 11 -11.67 6.42 -1.19
CA HIS A 11 -12.74 5.43 -1.11
C HIS A 11 -13.60 5.31 -2.40
N PRO A 12 -13.01 5.10 -3.60
CA PRO A 12 -13.75 5.10 -4.86
C PRO A 12 -14.67 3.88 -5.06
N PHE A 13 -14.49 2.82 -4.27
CA PHE A 13 -15.31 1.60 -4.34
C PHE A 13 -16.29 1.53 -3.15
N LEU A 14 -17.42 0.84 -3.34
CA LEU A 14 -18.40 0.57 -2.29
C LEU A 14 -17.77 -0.17 -1.08
N ASP A 15 -16.93 -1.16 -1.37
CA ASP A 15 -16.08 -1.85 -0.39
C ASP A 15 -14.76 -2.26 -1.06
N GLY A 16 -13.79 -2.70 -0.27
CA GLY A 16 -12.54 -3.28 -0.77
C GLY A 16 -11.41 -2.28 -0.95
N ASN A 17 -11.65 -0.98 -0.76
CA ASN A 17 -10.65 0.09 -0.97
C ASN A 17 -9.25 -0.22 -0.39
N LYS A 18 -9.20 -0.73 0.84
CA LYS A 18 -7.94 -1.15 1.49
C LYS A 18 -7.23 -2.27 0.72
N ARG A 19 -7.97 -3.33 0.39
CA ARG A 19 -7.46 -4.51 -0.33
C ARG A 19 -7.01 -4.11 -1.74
N THR A 20 -7.85 -3.38 -2.47
CA THR A 20 -7.56 -2.92 -3.82
C THR A 20 -6.36 -1.97 -3.85
N GLY A 21 -6.29 -0.99 -2.95
CA GLY A 21 -5.17 -0.04 -2.92
C GLY A 21 -3.83 -0.70 -2.62
N LEU A 22 -3.80 -1.65 -1.67
CA LEU A 22 -2.61 -2.46 -1.39
C LEU A 22 -2.26 -3.37 -2.57
N PHE A 23 -3.24 -4.04 -3.17
CA PHE A 23 -3.00 -4.95 -4.29
C PHE A 23 -2.46 -4.21 -5.53
N VAL A 24 -3.04 -3.05 -5.87
CA VAL A 24 -2.53 -2.17 -6.94
C VAL A 24 -1.09 -1.76 -6.67
N MET A 25 -0.73 -1.46 -5.42
CA MET A 25 0.66 -1.18 -5.06
C MET A 25 1.59 -2.35 -5.37
N LEU A 26 1.22 -3.56 -4.94
CA LEU A 26 2.04 -4.76 -5.08
C LEU A 26 2.22 -5.12 -6.56
N VAL A 27 1.12 -5.17 -7.32
CA VAL A 27 1.15 -5.47 -8.76
C VAL A 27 1.97 -4.42 -9.51
N PHE A 28 1.80 -3.13 -9.20
CA PHE A 28 2.59 -2.07 -9.85
C PHE A 28 4.09 -2.24 -9.61
N LEU A 29 4.50 -2.60 -8.39
CA LEU A 29 5.92 -2.83 -8.07
C LEU A 29 6.46 -4.08 -8.76
N GLU A 30 5.69 -5.17 -8.77
CA GLU A 30 6.06 -6.42 -9.44
C GLU A 30 6.22 -6.23 -10.96
N LEU A 31 5.34 -5.46 -11.61
CA LEU A 31 5.46 -5.09 -13.03
C LEU A 31 6.71 -4.27 -13.35
N ASN A 32 7.38 -3.71 -12.34
CA ASN A 32 8.62 -2.95 -12.48
C ASN A 32 9.82 -3.70 -11.87
N ASP A 33 9.72 -5.03 -11.71
CA ASP A 33 10.75 -5.90 -11.13
C ASP A 33 11.15 -5.55 -9.69
N ILE A 34 10.32 -4.79 -8.97
CA ILE A 34 10.55 -4.46 -7.57
C ILE A 34 9.83 -5.50 -6.71
N LYS A 35 10.61 -6.48 -6.22
CA LYS A 35 10.12 -7.50 -5.29
C LYS A 35 10.21 -7.01 -3.86
N LEU A 36 9.11 -7.17 -3.12
CA LEU A 36 9.06 -6.87 -1.70
C LEU A 36 9.11 -8.17 -0.87
N HIS A 37 9.64 -8.06 0.35
CA HIS A 37 9.59 -9.10 1.37
C HIS A 37 8.92 -8.53 2.62
N PHE A 38 7.72 -9.01 2.92
CA PHE A 38 6.92 -8.60 4.07
C PHE A 38 6.05 -9.75 4.54
N SER A 39 5.60 -9.70 5.79
CA SER A 39 4.58 -10.59 6.33
C SER A 39 3.17 -10.02 6.10
N GLN A 40 2.17 -10.91 6.05
CA GLN A 40 0.76 -10.49 5.92
C GLN A 40 0.31 -9.49 7.00
N PRO A 41 0.69 -9.66 8.30
CA PRO A 41 0.37 -8.67 9.32
C PRO A 41 0.95 -7.28 9.05
N GLU A 42 2.16 -7.17 8.48
CA GLU A 42 2.76 -5.88 8.14
C GLU A 42 1.99 -5.18 7.02
N LEU A 43 1.60 -5.93 5.98
CA LEU A 43 0.79 -5.39 4.89
C LEU A 43 -0.59 -4.92 5.38
N VAL A 44 -1.22 -5.67 6.28
CA VAL A 44 -2.50 -5.28 6.89
C VAL A 44 -2.33 -4.00 7.73
N LYS A 45 -1.30 -3.93 8.56
CA LYS A 45 -0.98 -2.73 9.36
C LYS A 45 -0.75 -1.51 8.48
N LEU A 46 -0.05 -1.66 7.37
CA LEU A 46 0.15 -0.60 6.38
C LEU A 46 -1.21 -0.10 5.85
N GLY A 47 -2.08 -1.00 5.38
CA GLY A 47 -3.39 -0.63 4.83
C GLY A 47 -4.31 0.07 5.84
N ILE A 48 -4.32 -0.41 7.09
CA ILE A 48 -5.09 0.21 8.18
C ILE A 48 -4.53 1.61 8.49
N GLY A 49 -3.20 1.75 8.63
CA GLY A 49 -2.57 3.03 8.92
C GLY A 49 -2.80 4.08 7.81
N ILE A 50 -2.87 3.66 6.54
CA ILE A 50 -3.24 4.56 5.44
C ILE A 50 -4.70 4.98 5.57
N ALA A 51 -5.62 4.04 5.81
CA ALA A 51 -7.05 4.36 5.93
C ALA A 51 -7.33 5.35 7.07
N GLU A 52 -6.67 5.17 8.20
CA GLU A 52 -6.76 6.05 9.37
C GLU A 52 -6.02 7.38 9.21
N GLY A 53 -5.28 7.59 8.11
CA GLY A 53 -4.52 8.82 7.85
C GLY A 53 -3.21 8.94 8.63
N ARG A 54 -2.80 7.91 9.39
CA ARG A 54 -1.53 7.87 10.12
C ARG A 54 -0.32 7.66 9.19
N ILE A 55 -0.54 7.04 8.04
CA ILE A 55 0.49 6.75 7.03
C ILE A 55 0.17 7.56 5.77
N GLY A 56 1.02 8.54 5.48
CA GLY A 56 1.00 9.31 4.25
C GLY A 56 1.79 8.64 3.12
N SER A 57 1.72 9.24 1.93
CA SER A 57 2.41 8.71 0.74
C SER A 57 3.93 8.57 0.90
N GLN A 58 4.57 9.46 1.65
CA GLN A 58 5.99 9.41 1.97
C GLN A 58 6.34 8.21 2.84
N GLN A 59 5.55 7.93 3.88
CA GLN A 59 5.72 6.76 4.74
C GLN A 59 5.50 5.45 3.97
N ILE A 60 4.56 5.42 3.02
CA ILE A 60 4.39 4.26 2.13
C ILE A 60 5.66 4.05 1.28
N THR A 61 6.23 5.11 0.73
CA THR A 61 7.50 5.01 -0.03
C THR A 61 8.62 4.48 0.85
N LYS A 62 8.75 4.97 2.09
CA LYS A 62 9.74 4.47 3.04
C LYS A 62 9.54 2.97 3.32
N TRP A 63 8.30 2.56 3.59
CA TRP A 63 7.95 1.17 3.82
C TRP A 63 8.34 0.29 2.62
N ILE A 64 8.07 0.74 1.38
CA ILE A 64 8.48 0.02 0.16
C ILE A 64 10.01 -0.16 0.10
N ILE A 65 10.77 0.89 0.42
CA ILE A 65 12.25 0.85 0.40
C ILE A 65 12.79 -0.12 1.46
N GLU A 66 12.23 -0.09 2.68
CA GLU A 66 12.63 -0.96 3.79
C GLU A 66 12.36 -2.45 3.51
N HIS A 67 11.33 -2.75 2.72
CA HIS A 67 10.92 -4.12 2.40
C HIS A 67 11.37 -4.57 1.00
N LYS A 68 12.11 -3.74 0.26
CA LYS A 68 12.65 -4.10 -1.05
C LYS A 68 13.75 -5.16 -0.87
N LYS A 69 13.69 -6.23 -1.67
CA LYS A 69 14.78 -7.23 -1.77
C LYS A 69 16.02 -6.68 -2.46
#